data_AF-A0A8S1QQH8-F1
#
_entry.id   AF-A0A8S1QQH8-F1
#
_cell.length_a   1.000
_cell.length_b   1.000
_cell.length_c   1.000
_cell.angle_alpha   90.00
_cell.angle_beta   90.00
_cell.angle_gamma   90.00
#
_symmetry.space_group_name_H-M   'P 1'
#
loop_
_entity.id
_entity.type
_entity.pdbx_description
1 polymer ?
#
loop_
_entity_poly.entity_id
_entity_poly.type
_entity_poly.pdbx_seq_one_letter_code
_entity_poly.pdbx_strand_id
1 'polypeptide(L)'
;MMVMISPMMDVINANNCQICEKGKCKQFQLLDCDDCQNEICQLYKEQIIQEESECGDGLKQEQEECDDGNNLNNDGCSDHCFIENGWNCTQFSYKLNQCYKITLMQLTYLFQHYEVQQIKLSYTNEVKLDETKIIFIDNSSFFISQLKNEQYNIKVTPRSNLTQITVQQTRKVDYIIDIIFHENLDSKPILTVNISALLWDINSMPIYPNTQQFELLTPQIISSTQLERSITIKYVGLSLQIGLSGYGAILLMTGQIMQFLDILDILQYQSYLKYVNVNYPENLQIYFDSSNFLTLSPILNYFKIVQLFNSILGENVLMSIGKFNQYEINADFLTNIQAQILQLASLIILFLLSLQKYNLFNSKCFSEQNSNLLKYLQLKLYLLQKSIVFSTKVMSKEKLLQMFHVNSQDLIFKVLLFLFSNTTNSTRQQISNYICIIFLTSTFFIMIRPIRNLYNKINRQINIEQQYESIILMRKLLFFLFLIGTQNHPLLECLMLSFSFALNLILITYCKLIKQKVDLVFVFWVEIPVIAFIQINNLYCQDFSNHIPYSSKINLGFFQIGLLIFGILGPLVKSMIQLYDRIKKTLQKREKQQKNIQTIKIFAEIKI
;
A
#
# COMPACT_ATOMS: atom_id res chain seq x y z
N MET A 1 -5.48 -85.42 4.09
CA MET A 1 -6.70 -85.69 3.30
C MET A 1 -7.42 -84.35 3.18
N MET A 2 -7.49 -83.84 1.95
CA MET A 2 -7.99 -82.51 1.58
C MET A 2 -9.38 -82.23 2.15
N VAL A 3 -9.57 -81.05 2.73
CA VAL A 3 -10.88 -80.40 2.81
C VAL A 3 -10.76 -79.16 1.95
N MET A 4 -11.31 -79.24 0.74
CA MET A 4 -11.46 -78.11 -0.17
C MET A 4 -12.58 -77.22 0.38
N ILE A 5 -12.26 -75.96 0.68
CA ILE A 5 -13.24 -74.89 0.86
C ILE A 5 -13.27 -74.16 -0.49
N SER A 6 -14.34 -74.32 -1.26
CA SER A 6 -14.58 -73.55 -2.49
C SER A 6 -15.28 -72.23 -2.15
N PRO A 7 -15.09 -71.17 -2.95
CA PRO A 7 -15.65 -69.85 -2.67
C PRO A 7 -17.14 -69.80 -3.07
N MET A 8 -17.91 -69.03 -2.29
CA MET A 8 -19.27 -68.60 -2.65
C MET A 8 -19.15 -67.63 -3.83
N MET A 9 -19.49 -68.10 -5.04
CA MET A 9 -19.92 -67.24 -6.14
C MET A 9 -21.33 -66.75 -5.82
N ASP A 10 -21.55 -65.44 -5.83
CA ASP A 10 -22.89 -64.87 -5.81
C ASP A 10 -23.59 -65.22 -7.13
N VAL A 11 -24.38 -66.30 -7.07
CA VAL A 11 -25.29 -66.73 -8.12
C VAL A 11 -26.22 -65.58 -8.46
N ILE A 12 -26.12 -65.04 -9.67
CA ILE A 12 -27.20 -64.26 -10.28
C ILE A 12 -28.40 -65.21 -10.33
N ASN A 13 -29.34 -65.01 -9.41
CA ASN A 13 -30.58 -65.79 -9.32
C ASN A 13 -31.26 -65.87 -10.69
N ALA A 14 -31.32 -67.08 -11.26
CA ALA A 14 -31.86 -67.41 -12.58
C ALA A 14 -33.39 -67.20 -12.74
N ASN A 15 -34.02 -66.31 -11.95
CA ASN A 15 -35.47 -66.14 -11.89
C ASN A 15 -36.02 -64.84 -12.52
N ASN A 16 -35.20 -63.99 -13.13
CA ASN A 16 -35.63 -62.62 -13.50
C ASN A 16 -35.79 -62.33 -15.00
N CYS A 17 -35.82 -63.35 -15.87
CA CYS A 17 -36.31 -63.15 -17.24
C CYS A 17 -37.78 -63.52 -17.35
N GLN A 18 -38.68 -62.57 -17.09
CA GLN A 18 -40.13 -62.78 -17.22
C GLN A 18 -40.64 -62.57 -18.65
N ILE A 19 -39.93 -61.77 -19.46
CA ILE A 19 -40.38 -61.36 -20.80
C ILE A 19 -39.25 -61.56 -21.82
N CYS A 20 -39.51 -62.33 -22.87
CA CYS A 20 -38.57 -62.63 -23.97
C CYS A 20 -39.12 -62.19 -25.33
N GLU A 21 -38.23 -61.78 -26.24
CA GLU A 21 -38.58 -61.43 -27.62
C GLU A 21 -37.53 -62.03 -28.57
N LYS A 22 -37.97 -62.89 -29.51
CA LYS A 22 -37.10 -63.64 -30.45
C LYS A 22 -35.97 -64.45 -29.77
N GLY A 23 -36.27 -65.10 -28.64
CA GLY A 23 -35.32 -65.98 -27.94
C GLY A 23 -34.29 -65.25 -27.06
N LYS A 24 -34.42 -63.94 -26.85
CA LYS A 24 -33.55 -63.16 -25.94
C LYS A 24 -34.34 -62.48 -24.84
N CYS A 25 -33.74 -62.36 -23.66
CA CYS A 25 -34.35 -61.67 -22.55
C CYS A 25 -34.38 -60.14 -22.76
N LYS A 26 -35.54 -59.51 -22.56
CA LYS A 26 -35.70 -58.07 -22.81
C LYS A 26 -35.00 -57.20 -21.76
N GLN A 27 -34.85 -57.71 -20.54
CA GLN A 27 -34.33 -56.98 -19.38
C GLN A 27 -32.82 -57.16 -19.18
N PHE A 28 -32.25 -58.26 -19.70
CA PHE A 28 -30.82 -58.57 -19.63
C PHE A 28 -30.38 -59.13 -20.99
N GLN A 29 -29.66 -58.32 -21.79
CA GLN A 29 -29.30 -58.66 -23.17
C GLN A 29 -28.36 -59.87 -23.31
N LEU A 30 -27.80 -60.36 -22.19
CA LEU A 30 -26.85 -61.47 -22.08
C LEU A 30 -27.49 -62.80 -21.63
N LEU A 31 -28.82 -62.89 -21.50
CA LEU A 31 -29.50 -64.16 -21.26
C LEU A 31 -30.29 -64.62 -22.49
N ASP A 32 -29.87 -65.75 -23.07
CA ASP A 32 -30.60 -66.47 -24.12
C ASP A 32 -31.69 -67.37 -23.51
N CYS A 33 -32.87 -67.39 -24.15
CA CYS A 33 -34.01 -68.21 -23.78
C CYS A 33 -34.30 -69.22 -24.89
N ASP A 34 -33.95 -70.49 -24.68
CA ASP A 34 -34.08 -71.56 -25.69
C ASP A 34 -35.56 -71.93 -25.97
N ASP A 35 -36.50 -71.63 -25.05
CA ASP A 35 -37.94 -71.89 -25.22
C ASP A 35 -38.79 -70.67 -24.79
N CYS A 36 -39.04 -69.78 -25.75
CA CYS A 36 -39.83 -68.57 -25.58
C CYS A 36 -41.24 -68.79 -26.17
N GLN A 37 -42.22 -69.04 -25.30
CA GLN A 37 -43.62 -69.23 -25.69
C GLN A 37 -44.50 -68.17 -25.03
N ASN A 38 -45.35 -67.51 -25.83
CA ASN A 38 -46.22 -66.41 -25.38
C ASN A 38 -45.46 -65.32 -24.59
N GLU A 39 -44.27 -64.94 -25.09
CA GLU A 39 -43.38 -63.94 -24.47
C GLU A 39 -42.85 -64.29 -23.08
N ILE A 40 -43.05 -65.52 -22.59
CA ILE A 40 -42.59 -65.98 -21.28
C ILE A 40 -41.52 -67.07 -21.48
N CYS A 41 -40.41 -66.96 -20.75
CA CYS A 41 -39.30 -67.90 -20.83
C CYS A 41 -39.50 -69.09 -19.86
N GLN A 42 -39.42 -70.33 -20.35
CA GLN A 42 -39.68 -71.53 -19.56
C GLN A 42 -38.44 -72.37 -19.21
N LEU A 43 -37.32 -72.16 -19.90
CA LEU A 43 -36.05 -72.87 -19.68
C LEU A 43 -34.89 -71.89 -19.77
N TYR A 44 -34.17 -71.72 -18.66
CA TYR A 44 -33.00 -70.85 -18.55
C TYR A 44 -31.74 -71.67 -18.78
N LYS A 45 -30.83 -71.19 -19.64
CA LYS A 45 -29.42 -71.58 -19.57
C LYS A 45 -28.72 -70.59 -18.67
N GLU A 46 -28.11 -71.06 -17.58
CA GLU A 46 -26.99 -70.34 -16.98
C GLU A 46 -25.88 -70.31 -18.04
N GLN A 47 -25.80 -69.23 -18.81
CA GLN A 47 -24.52 -68.87 -19.39
C GLN A 47 -23.65 -68.47 -18.20
N ILE A 48 -22.83 -69.41 -17.74
CA ILE A 48 -21.58 -69.07 -17.09
C ILE A 48 -20.84 -68.26 -18.16
N ILE A 49 -20.87 -66.94 -18.03
CA ILE A 49 -19.98 -66.06 -18.79
C ILE A 49 -18.59 -66.36 -18.22
N GLN A 50 -17.98 -67.45 -18.70
CA GLN A 50 -16.53 -67.57 -18.81
C GLN A 50 -16.15 -66.80 -20.07
N GLU A 51 -16.34 -65.48 -20.06
CA GLU A 51 -15.51 -64.62 -20.89
C GLU A 51 -14.21 -64.47 -20.10
N GLU A 52 -13.07 -64.76 -20.73
CA GLU A 52 -11.78 -64.45 -20.14
C GLU A 52 -11.82 -62.98 -19.70
N SER A 53 -11.56 -62.71 -18.41
CA SER A 53 -11.44 -61.34 -17.89
C SER A 53 -10.33 -60.66 -18.68
N GLU A 54 -10.70 -59.91 -19.71
CA GLU A 54 -9.77 -59.15 -20.53
C GLU A 54 -9.97 -57.68 -20.16
N CYS A 55 -8.93 -57.09 -19.60
CA CYS A 55 -8.98 -55.69 -19.21
C CYS A 55 -9.28 -54.80 -20.42
N GLY A 56 -10.21 -53.85 -20.23
CA GLY A 56 -10.63 -52.89 -21.24
C GLY A 56 -11.78 -53.38 -22.10
N ASP A 57 -12.50 -54.42 -21.69
CA ASP A 57 -13.68 -54.94 -22.38
C ASP A 57 -14.97 -54.14 -22.06
N GLY A 58 -14.89 -53.22 -21.09
CA GLY A 58 -15.97 -52.37 -20.63
C GLY A 58 -16.91 -53.05 -19.63
N LEU A 59 -16.52 -54.19 -19.05
CA LEU A 59 -17.33 -55.01 -18.16
C LEU A 59 -16.56 -55.36 -16.87
N LYS A 60 -16.51 -54.42 -15.92
CA LYS A 60 -15.80 -54.63 -14.65
C LYS A 60 -16.15 -55.97 -13.96
N GLN A 61 -15.19 -56.89 -13.92
CA GLN A 61 -15.32 -58.22 -13.31
C GLN A 61 -14.79 -58.25 -11.86
N GLU A 62 -14.97 -59.37 -11.14
CA GLU A 62 -14.56 -59.49 -9.72
C GLU A 62 -13.04 -59.34 -9.50
N GLN A 63 -12.22 -59.63 -10.51
CA GLN A 63 -10.76 -59.55 -10.44
C GLN A 63 -10.21 -58.15 -10.77
N GLU A 64 -11.06 -57.25 -11.25
CA GLU A 64 -10.69 -55.91 -11.72
C GLU A 64 -11.09 -54.83 -10.71
N GLU A 65 -10.23 -53.85 -10.49
CA GLU A 65 -10.58 -52.69 -9.66
C GLU A 65 -11.43 -51.69 -10.46
N CYS A 66 -11.14 -51.57 -11.76
CA CYS A 66 -11.86 -50.78 -12.74
C CYS A 66 -11.85 -51.44 -14.13
N ASP A 67 -12.78 -51.07 -15.01
CA ASP A 67 -12.67 -51.29 -16.45
C ASP A 67 -13.33 -50.11 -17.17
N ASP A 68 -12.55 -49.31 -17.89
CA ASP A 68 -13.03 -48.12 -18.61
C ASP A 68 -13.10 -48.31 -20.13
N GLY A 69 -13.11 -49.57 -20.59
CA GLY A 69 -13.33 -49.96 -21.98
C GLY A 69 -12.13 -49.75 -22.89
N ASN A 70 -10.93 -49.58 -22.31
CA ASN A 70 -9.68 -49.47 -23.06
C ASN A 70 -8.46 -49.93 -22.21
N ASN A 71 -7.27 -49.95 -22.83
CA ASN A 71 -6.00 -50.37 -22.20
C ASN A 71 -4.94 -49.24 -22.19
N LEU A 72 -5.38 -47.98 -22.08
CA LEU A 72 -4.51 -46.81 -22.06
C LEU A 72 -4.24 -46.39 -20.63
N ASN A 73 -2.98 -46.28 -20.26
CA ASN A 73 -2.62 -45.70 -18.97
C ASN A 73 -2.82 -44.16 -18.97
N ASN A 74 -3.06 -43.59 -17.78
CA ASN A 74 -3.26 -42.18 -17.42
C ASN A 74 -4.67 -41.59 -17.64
N ASP A 75 -5.70 -42.41 -17.83
CA ASP A 75 -7.12 -42.02 -17.83
C ASP A 75 -7.87 -42.48 -16.57
N GLY A 76 -7.16 -43.13 -15.65
CA GLY A 76 -7.64 -43.55 -14.34
C GLY A 76 -7.88 -45.04 -14.18
N CYS A 77 -7.91 -45.80 -15.27
CA CYS A 77 -7.83 -47.25 -15.23
C CYS A 77 -6.58 -47.74 -15.98
N SER A 78 -5.70 -48.46 -15.30
CA SER A 78 -4.48 -48.96 -15.93
C SER A 78 -4.77 -50.06 -16.96
N ASP A 79 -3.79 -50.36 -17.82
CA ASP A 79 -3.78 -51.50 -18.74
C ASP A 79 -3.84 -52.88 -18.06
N HIS A 80 -3.86 -52.92 -16.72
CA HIS A 80 -4.06 -54.12 -15.90
C HIS A 80 -5.34 -54.02 -15.03
N CYS A 81 -6.23 -53.06 -15.33
CA CYS A 81 -7.51 -52.86 -14.65
C CYS A 81 -7.40 -52.57 -13.14
N PHE A 82 -6.24 -52.03 -12.74
CA PHE A 82 -6.03 -51.39 -11.44
C PHE A 82 -6.37 -49.90 -11.53
N ILE A 83 -6.97 -49.36 -10.47
CA ILE A 83 -7.22 -47.92 -10.38
C ILE A 83 -5.88 -47.20 -10.27
N GLU A 84 -5.68 -46.20 -11.12
CA GLU A 84 -4.42 -45.46 -11.12
C GLU A 84 -4.30 -44.51 -9.91
N ASN A 85 -3.06 -44.28 -9.47
CA ASN A 85 -2.81 -43.37 -8.36
C ASN A 85 -3.36 -41.96 -8.63
N GLY A 86 -4.15 -41.45 -7.68
CA GLY A 86 -4.78 -40.13 -7.82
C GLY A 86 -6.10 -40.14 -8.58
N TRP A 87 -6.63 -41.32 -8.93
CA TRP A 87 -7.93 -41.50 -9.56
C TRP A 87 -8.91 -42.27 -8.69
N ASN A 88 -10.19 -42.09 -8.96
CA ASN A 88 -11.27 -42.85 -8.36
C ASN A 88 -12.30 -43.15 -9.47
N CYS A 89 -12.71 -44.41 -9.57
CA CYS A 89 -13.59 -44.88 -10.62
C CYS A 89 -14.95 -45.31 -10.05
N THR A 90 -16.03 -45.13 -10.81
CA THR A 90 -17.33 -45.69 -10.45
C THR A 90 -17.21 -47.22 -10.33
N GLN A 91 -17.75 -47.84 -9.29
CA GLN A 91 -17.58 -49.29 -9.05
C GLN A 91 -18.83 -50.09 -9.40
N PHE A 92 -19.30 -50.01 -10.65
CA PHE A 92 -20.46 -50.78 -11.09
C PHE A 92 -20.02 -52.13 -11.67
N SER A 93 -20.43 -53.24 -11.05
CA SER A 93 -20.11 -54.57 -11.59
C SER A 93 -20.77 -54.79 -12.97
N TYR A 94 -20.05 -55.44 -13.87
CA TYR A 94 -20.50 -55.79 -15.22
C TYR A 94 -20.93 -54.57 -16.07
N LYS A 95 -20.29 -53.42 -15.85
CA LYS A 95 -20.50 -52.18 -16.60
C LYS A 95 -19.20 -51.42 -16.77
N LEU A 96 -19.20 -50.52 -17.75
CA LEU A 96 -18.14 -49.56 -18.00
C LEU A 96 -18.00 -48.62 -16.81
N ASN A 97 -16.80 -48.54 -16.25
CA ASN A 97 -16.47 -47.61 -15.19
C ASN A 97 -15.99 -46.29 -15.76
N GLN A 98 -16.39 -45.21 -15.11
CA GLN A 98 -15.90 -43.87 -15.41
C GLN A 98 -14.93 -43.47 -14.32
N CYS A 99 -13.71 -43.13 -14.73
CA CYS A 99 -12.63 -42.74 -13.84
C CYS A 99 -12.44 -41.22 -13.82
N TYR A 100 -12.27 -40.69 -12.61
CA TYR A 100 -12.08 -39.25 -12.36
C TYR A 100 -10.91 -39.01 -11.42
N LYS A 101 -10.20 -37.90 -11.62
CA LYS A 101 -9.14 -37.49 -10.70
C LYS A 101 -9.72 -37.19 -9.32
N ILE A 102 -9.06 -37.68 -8.28
CA ILE A 102 -9.45 -37.50 -6.88
C ILE A 102 -9.56 -36.01 -6.55
N THR A 103 -10.67 -35.65 -5.93
CA THR A 103 -10.89 -34.31 -5.41
C THR A 103 -10.13 -34.12 -4.09
N LEU A 104 -9.12 -33.25 -4.09
CA LEU A 104 -8.24 -33.02 -2.94
C LEU A 104 -8.54 -31.67 -2.28
N MET A 105 -8.49 -31.64 -0.95
CA MET A 105 -8.50 -30.40 -0.17
C MET A 105 -7.15 -29.67 -0.35
N GLN A 106 -7.24 -28.35 -0.52
CA GLN A 106 -6.09 -27.48 -0.71
C GLN A 106 -6.17 -26.28 0.23
N LEU A 107 -5.07 -26.04 0.95
CA LEU A 107 -4.84 -24.84 1.75
C LEU A 107 -3.83 -23.96 1.03
N THR A 108 -4.22 -22.72 0.73
CA THR A 108 -3.38 -21.76 0.02
C THR A 108 -3.25 -20.50 0.86
N TYR A 109 -2.02 -20.13 1.20
CA TYR A 109 -1.75 -18.88 1.89
C TYR A 109 -2.04 -17.70 0.95
N LEU A 110 -2.83 -16.74 1.42
CA LEU A 110 -3.17 -15.55 0.65
C LEU A 110 -2.23 -14.40 0.99
N PHE A 111 -2.29 -13.92 2.23
CA PHE A 111 -1.46 -12.83 2.74
C PHE A 111 -1.53 -12.76 4.27
N GLN A 112 -0.66 -11.94 4.84
CA GLN A 112 -0.67 -11.54 6.24
C GLN A 112 -0.78 -10.02 6.31
N HIS A 113 -1.65 -9.55 7.19
CA HIS A 113 -1.79 -8.15 7.52
C HIS A 113 -1.83 -7.99 9.04
N TYR A 114 -0.71 -7.54 9.61
CA TYR A 114 -0.51 -7.41 11.05
C TYR A 114 -0.78 -8.72 11.82
N GLU A 115 -1.77 -8.70 12.71
CA GLU A 115 -2.25 -9.83 13.51
C GLU A 115 -3.01 -10.90 12.71
N VAL A 116 -3.47 -10.58 11.49
CA VAL A 116 -4.32 -11.47 10.68
C VAL A 116 -3.51 -12.18 9.60
N GLN A 117 -3.59 -13.52 9.57
CA GLN A 117 -3.14 -14.34 8.45
C GLN A 117 -4.35 -14.94 7.74
N GLN A 118 -4.40 -14.83 6.41
CA GLN A 118 -5.48 -15.37 5.61
C GLN A 118 -5.03 -16.62 4.84
N ILE A 119 -5.79 -17.70 5.02
CA ILE A 119 -5.65 -18.93 4.24
C ILE A 119 -6.94 -19.16 3.47
N LYS A 120 -6.82 -19.48 2.19
CA LYS A 120 -7.91 -19.99 1.39
C LYS A 120 -7.94 -21.52 1.47
N LEU A 121 -9.08 -22.04 1.90
CA LEU A 121 -9.47 -23.45 1.80
C LEU A 121 -10.29 -23.62 0.52
N SER A 122 -9.86 -24.54 -0.35
CA SER A 122 -10.56 -24.92 -1.57
C SER A 122 -10.38 -26.39 -1.89
N TYR A 123 -11.13 -26.87 -2.87
CA TYR A 123 -10.98 -28.21 -3.43
C TYR A 123 -10.54 -28.14 -4.89
N THR A 124 -9.85 -29.16 -5.39
CA THR A 124 -9.42 -29.23 -6.79
C THR A 124 -10.61 -29.21 -7.77
N ASN A 125 -11.73 -29.83 -7.38
CA ASN A 125 -12.98 -29.86 -8.13
C ASN A 125 -14.13 -29.26 -7.31
N GLU A 126 -15.27 -29.00 -7.96
CA GLU A 126 -16.50 -28.55 -7.28
C GLU A 126 -17.07 -29.64 -6.39
N VAL A 127 -17.63 -29.24 -5.24
CA VAL A 127 -18.16 -30.18 -4.22
C VAL A 127 -19.59 -29.82 -3.83
N LYS A 128 -20.34 -30.81 -3.35
CA LYS A 128 -21.70 -30.73 -2.80
C LYS A 128 -21.78 -31.47 -1.46
N LEU A 129 -22.70 -31.05 -0.59
CA LEU A 129 -22.94 -31.65 0.73
C LEU A 129 -23.83 -32.89 0.63
N ASP A 130 -23.63 -33.85 1.53
CA ASP A 130 -24.53 -35.00 1.70
C ASP A 130 -25.87 -34.59 2.35
N GLU A 131 -26.94 -35.33 2.05
CA GLU A 131 -28.34 -34.88 2.15
C GLU A 131 -28.89 -34.55 3.55
N THR A 132 -28.08 -34.75 4.59
CA THR A 132 -28.52 -34.73 5.99
C THR A 132 -27.92 -33.62 6.85
N LYS A 133 -27.05 -32.74 6.31
CA LYS A 133 -26.28 -31.76 7.12
C LYS A 133 -26.48 -30.31 6.65
N ILE A 134 -26.84 -29.44 7.60
CA ILE A 134 -27.40 -28.11 7.32
C ILE A 134 -26.31 -27.04 7.08
N ILE A 135 -25.08 -27.18 7.59
CA ILE A 135 -23.97 -26.23 7.31
C ILE A 135 -22.61 -26.97 7.29
N PHE A 136 -21.82 -26.75 6.22
CA PHE A 136 -20.47 -27.32 6.03
C PHE A 136 -19.51 -27.05 7.22
N ILE A 137 -19.61 -25.86 7.82
CA ILE A 137 -18.69 -25.38 8.86
C ILE A 137 -18.94 -26.07 10.21
N ASP A 138 -20.18 -26.41 10.55
CA ASP A 138 -20.54 -26.93 11.88
C ASP A 138 -19.88 -28.28 12.21
N ASN A 139 -19.47 -29.03 11.18
CA ASN A 139 -18.76 -30.31 11.30
C ASN A 139 -17.27 -30.19 10.96
N SER A 140 -16.68 -29.02 11.10
CA SER A 140 -15.25 -28.79 10.87
C SER A 140 -14.59 -28.16 12.09
N SER A 141 -13.36 -28.57 12.37
CA SER A 141 -12.56 -28.00 13.45
C SER A 141 -11.28 -27.39 12.90
N PHE A 142 -11.01 -26.16 13.33
CA PHE A 142 -9.85 -25.38 12.95
C PHE A 142 -9.12 -25.00 14.23
N PHE A 143 -7.85 -25.39 14.35
CA PHE A 143 -7.04 -25.03 15.50
C PHE A 143 -5.57 -24.95 15.13
N ILE A 144 -4.80 -24.24 15.95
CA ILE A 144 -3.35 -24.13 15.78
C ILE A 144 -2.70 -25.11 16.75
N SER A 145 -1.92 -26.04 16.20
CA SER A 145 -1.16 -26.98 17.02
C SER A 145 -0.21 -26.23 17.95
N GLN A 146 -0.12 -26.67 19.21
CA GLN A 146 0.80 -26.13 20.23
C GLN A 146 0.45 -24.74 20.81
N LEU A 147 -0.71 -24.15 20.47
CA LEU A 147 -1.19 -22.90 21.06
C LEU A 147 -2.50 -23.09 21.84
N LYS A 148 -2.72 -22.23 22.84
CA LYS A 148 -4.01 -22.17 23.57
C LYS A 148 -5.00 -21.28 22.83
N ASN A 149 -6.29 -21.54 22.99
CA ASN A 149 -7.38 -20.76 22.39
C ASN A 149 -7.39 -19.27 22.79
N GLU A 150 -6.71 -18.88 23.86
CA GLU A 150 -6.58 -17.47 24.28
C GLU A 150 -5.55 -16.69 23.45
N GLN A 151 -4.64 -17.40 22.75
CA GLN A 151 -3.54 -16.80 22.00
C GLN A 151 -3.91 -16.49 20.54
N TYR A 152 -5.04 -16.99 20.05
CA TYR A 152 -5.50 -16.76 18.69
C TYR A 152 -7.02 -16.90 18.56
N ASN A 153 -7.58 -16.31 17.51
CA ASN A 153 -8.97 -16.48 17.11
C ASN A 153 -9.06 -16.83 15.61
N ILE A 154 -9.90 -17.80 15.24
CA ILE A 154 -10.10 -18.20 13.85
C ILE A 154 -11.52 -17.81 13.42
N LYS A 155 -11.62 -17.03 12.35
CA LYS A 155 -12.89 -16.73 11.68
C LYS A 155 -12.89 -17.36 10.30
N VAL A 156 -13.92 -18.13 9.99
CA VAL A 156 -14.06 -18.77 8.67
C VAL A 156 -15.23 -18.10 7.95
N THR A 157 -14.95 -17.52 6.79
CA THR A 157 -15.94 -16.81 5.98
C THR A 157 -16.01 -17.39 4.57
N PRO A 158 -17.20 -17.61 4.00
CA PRO A 158 -17.31 -18.00 2.61
C PRO A 158 -17.00 -16.81 1.69
N ARG A 159 -16.24 -17.03 0.62
CA ARG A 159 -15.87 -15.96 -0.34
C ARG A 159 -17.06 -15.48 -1.19
N SER A 160 -18.14 -16.26 -1.26
CA SER A 160 -19.40 -15.92 -1.94
C SER A 160 -20.56 -15.88 -0.94
N ASN A 161 -21.65 -15.18 -1.27
CA ASN A 161 -22.89 -15.16 -0.47
C ASN A 161 -23.55 -16.55 -0.49
N LEU A 162 -23.03 -17.48 0.32
CA LEU A 162 -23.56 -18.83 0.52
C LEU A 162 -24.70 -18.82 1.56
N THR A 163 -25.64 -17.88 1.48
CA THR A 163 -26.75 -17.82 2.44
C THR A 163 -27.72 -19.00 2.31
N GLN A 164 -27.62 -19.80 1.24
CA GLN A 164 -28.33 -21.07 1.08
C GLN A 164 -27.47 -22.03 0.25
N ILE A 165 -26.69 -22.90 0.92
CA ILE A 165 -26.17 -24.11 0.27
C ILE A 165 -27.36 -25.06 0.17
N THR A 166 -27.99 -25.13 -1.00
CA THR A 166 -28.98 -26.17 -1.28
C THR A 166 -28.24 -27.50 -1.47
N VAL A 167 -28.76 -28.55 -0.85
CA VAL A 167 -28.19 -29.90 -0.72
C VAL A 167 -27.76 -30.55 -2.06
N GLN A 168 -28.22 -30.05 -3.21
CA GLN A 168 -28.10 -30.73 -4.50
C GLN A 168 -27.28 -30.01 -5.59
N GLN A 169 -26.74 -28.82 -5.32
CA GLN A 169 -25.97 -28.08 -6.33
C GLN A 169 -24.46 -28.17 -6.08
N THR A 170 -23.71 -28.58 -7.10
CA THR A 170 -22.24 -28.49 -7.11
C THR A 170 -21.83 -27.03 -7.17
N ARG A 171 -20.88 -26.63 -6.32
CA ARG A 171 -20.34 -25.27 -6.32
C ARG A 171 -18.85 -25.31 -6.03
N LYS A 172 -18.14 -24.29 -6.51
CA LYS A 172 -16.79 -23.98 -6.01
C LYS A 172 -16.90 -23.51 -4.57
N VAL A 173 -16.40 -24.34 -3.67
CA VAL A 173 -16.37 -24.06 -2.23
C VAL A 173 -15.04 -23.40 -1.91
N ASP A 174 -15.08 -22.09 -1.75
CA ASP A 174 -13.95 -21.26 -1.33
C ASP A 174 -14.26 -20.64 0.03
N TYR A 175 -13.52 -21.09 1.06
CA TYR A 175 -13.55 -20.47 2.39
C TYR A 175 -12.26 -19.70 2.65
N ILE A 176 -12.42 -18.52 3.25
CA ILE A 176 -11.32 -17.72 3.78
C ILE A 176 -11.26 -17.96 5.28
N ILE A 177 -10.11 -18.42 5.74
CA ILE A 177 -9.79 -18.65 7.14
C ILE A 177 -8.93 -17.47 7.58
N ASP A 178 -9.52 -16.56 8.36
CA ASP A 178 -8.82 -15.46 9.03
C ASP A 178 -8.33 -15.94 10.39
N ILE A 179 -7.01 -15.92 10.57
CA ILE A 179 -6.36 -16.33 11.81
C ILE A 179 -5.79 -15.08 12.46
N ILE A 180 -6.37 -14.69 13.59
CA ILE A 180 -6.03 -13.50 14.35
C ILE A 180 -5.16 -13.96 15.52
N PHE A 181 -3.88 -13.61 15.53
CA PHE A 181 -2.99 -13.89 16.64
C PHE A 181 -3.06 -12.77 17.69
N HIS A 182 -2.88 -13.11 18.98
CA HIS A 182 -2.88 -12.12 20.07
C HIS A 182 -1.50 -11.93 20.72
N GLU A 183 -0.55 -12.83 20.44
CA GLU A 183 0.82 -12.79 20.96
C GLU A 183 1.83 -13.12 19.86
N ASN A 184 3.05 -12.58 19.99
CA ASN A 184 4.17 -12.98 19.13
C ASN A 184 4.60 -14.42 19.45
N LEU A 185 5.01 -15.15 18.42
CA LEU A 185 5.47 -16.53 18.54
C LEU A 185 6.92 -16.63 18.07
N ASP A 186 7.71 -17.42 18.77
CA ASP A 186 9.12 -17.68 18.45
C ASP A 186 9.28 -18.68 17.31
N SER A 187 8.27 -19.50 17.07
CA SER A 187 8.21 -20.51 16.00
C SER A 187 7.01 -20.32 15.10
N LYS A 188 7.11 -20.86 13.88
CA LYS A 188 6.00 -20.86 12.93
C LYS A 188 4.86 -21.76 13.44
N PRO A 189 3.63 -21.23 13.56
CA PRO A 189 2.48 -22.02 13.99
C PRO A 189 2.03 -23.00 12.91
N ILE A 190 1.38 -24.11 13.29
CA ILE A 190 0.83 -25.09 12.34
C ILE A 190 -0.70 -25.07 12.45
N LEU A 191 -1.37 -24.55 11.41
CA LEU A 191 -2.82 -24.67 11.30
C LEU A 191 -3.18 -26.13 11.01
N THR A 192 -4.12 -26.68 11.77
CA THR A 192 -4.75 -27.98 11.49
C THR A 192 -6.20 -27.75 11.13
N VAL A 193 -6.58 -28.19 9.93
CA VAL A 193 -7.94 -28.15 9.40
C VAL A 193 -8.47 -29.56 9.35
N ASN A 194 -9.51 -29.86 10.12
CA ASN A 194 -10.15 -31.16 10.15
C ASN A 194 -11.60 -31.03 9.67
N ILE A 195 -11.92 -31.69 8.56
CA ILE A 195 -13.25 -31.70 7.96
C ILE A 195 -13.86 -33.08 8.23
N SER A 196 -14.86 -33.13 9.10
CA SER A 196 -15.55 -34.39 9.46
C SER A 196 -16.81 -34.66 8.63
N ALA A 197 -17.13 -33.78 7.68
CA ALA A 197 -18.24 -33.96 6.76
C ALA A 197 -17.86 -34.87 5.59
N LEU A 198 -18.75 -35.81 5.25
CA LEU A 198 -18.70 -36.52 3.98
C LEU A 198 -19.20 -35.57 2.88
N LEU A 199 -18.39 -35.39 1.83
CA LEU A 199 -18.73 -34.54 0.69
C LEU A 199 -18.80 -35.38 -0.57
N TRP A 200 -19.38 -34.82 -1.62
CA TRP A 200 -19.38 -35.43 -2.95
C TRP A 200 -18.83 -34.41 -3.95
N ASP A 201 -18.05 -34.84 -4.93
CA ASP A 201 -17.61 -33.96 -6.00
C ASP A 201 -18.65 -33.83 -7.14
N ILE A 202 -18.30 -33.04 -8.15
CA ILE A 202 -19.13 -32.86 -9.37
C ILE A 202 -19.40 -34.17 -10.11
N ASN A 203 -18.54 -35.16 -9.96
CA ASN A 203 -18.67 -36.49 -10.58
C ASN A 203 -19.43 -37.47 -9.68
N SER A 204 -20.00 -36.99 -8.55
CA SER A 204 -20.66 -37.81 -7.54
C SER A 204 -19.75 -38.90 -6.95
N MET A 205 -18.45 -38.59 -6.80
CA MET A 205 -17.52 -39.42 -6.03
C MET A 205 -17.46 -38.93 -4.58
N PRO A 206 -17.46 -39.83 -3.58
CA PRO A 206 -17.38 -39.46 -2.18
C PRO A 206 -15.98 -38.94 -1.82
N ILE A 207 -15.94 -37.85 -1.06
CA ILE A 207 -14.74 -37.29 -0.44
C ILE A 207 -14.85 -37.56 1.05
N TYR A 208 -13.99 -38.46 1.54
CA TYR A 208 -13.98 -38.86 2.93
C TYR A 208 -13.40 -37.77 3.85
N PRO A 209 -13.80 -37.75 5.13
CA PRO A 209 -13.22 -36.88 6.14
C PRO A 209 -11.69 -36.91 6.11
N ASN A 210 -11.08 -35.72 6.13
CA ASN A 210 -9.63 -35.58 6.04
C ASN A 210 -9.14 -34.42 6.90
N THR A 211 -7.89 -34.57 7.35
CA THR A 211 -7.14 -33.58 8.11
C THR A 211 -5.97 -33.08 7.27
N GLN A 212 -5.83 -31.76 7.16
CA GLN A 212 -4.68 -31.15 6.50
C GLN A 212 -4.01 -30.15 7.43
N GLN A 213 -2.68 -30.15 7.40
CA GLN A 213 -1.87 -29.21 8.14
C GLN A 213 -1.23 -28.20 7.21
N PHE A 214 -1.08 -26.97 7.69
CA PHE A 214 -0.43 -25.89 6.96
C PHE A 214 0.48 -25.11 7.92
N GLU A 215 1.76 -24.99 7.55
CA GLU A 215 2.74 -24.19 8.29
C GLU A 215 2.53 -22.71 7.99
N LEU A 216 2.14 -21.96 9.02
CA LEU A 216 1.88 -20.52 8.94
C LEU A 216 3.18 -19.70 9.03
N LEU A 217 3.07 -18.40 8.74
CA LEU A 217 4.16 -17.48 9.01
C LEU A 217 4.24 -17.15 10.51
N THR A 218 5.41 -16.72 10.98
CA THR A 218 5.52 -16.14 12.32
C THR A 218 4.68 -14.87 12.39
N PRO A 219 3.72 -14.76 13.33
CA PRO A 219 2.86 -13.60 13.41
C PRO A 219 3.66 -12.33 13.71
N GLN A 220 3.22 -11.22 13.14
CA GLN A 220 3.88 -9.92 13.21
C GLN A 220 3.00 -9.00 14.05
N ILE A 221 3.11 -9.11 15.38
CA ILE A 221 2.23 -8.40 16.31
C ILE A 221 3.03 -7.42 17.15
N ILE A 222 2.43 -6.26 17.42
CA ILE A 222 2.86 -5.37 18.49
C ILE A 222 2.03 -5.63 19.75
N SER A 223 2.68 -5.69 20.91
CA SER A 223 1.95 -5.81 22.18
C SER A 223 1.01 -4.61 22.40
N SER A 224 -0.05 -4.78 23.19
CA SER A 224 -0.98 -3.69 23.54
C SER A 224 -0.25 -2.44 24.07
N THR A 225 0.76 -2.63 24.90
CA THR A 225 1.61 -1.54 25.41
C THR A 225 2.41 -0.83 24.32
N GLN A 226 2.91 -1.57 23.32
CA GLN A 226 3.63 -1.00 22.18
C GLN A 226 2.66 -0.27 21.22
N LEU A 227 1.44 -0.78 21.05
CA LEU A 227 0.39 -0.12 20.27
C LEU A 227 0.02 1.23 20.90
N GLU A 228 -0.26 1.28 22.21
CA GLU A 228 -0.55 2.53 22.93
C GLU A 228 0.59 3.54 22.80
N ARG A 229 1.85 3.10 22.94
CA ARG A 229 3.03 3.94 22.72
C ARG A 229 3.11 4.45 21.29
N SER A 230 2.84 3.60 20.31
CA SER A 230 2.87 3.96 18.88
C SER A 230 1.83 5.03 18.55
N ILE A 231 0.61 4.87 19.07
CA ILE A 231 -0.48 5.84 18.94
C ILE A 231 -0.11 7.16 19.63
N THR A 232 0.45 7.11 20.83
CA THR A 232 0.88 8.31 21.58
C THR A 232 1.94 9.08 20.78
N ILE A 233 2.95 8.40 20.27
CA ILE A 233 4.03 9.00 19.47
C ILE A 233 3.50 9.55 18.13
N LYS A 234 2.54 8.87 17.49
CA LYS A 234 1.83 9.38 16.31
C LYS A 234 1.20 10.74 16.59
N TYR A 235 0.49 10.90 17.71
CA TYR A 235 -0.11 12.18 18.08
C TYR A 235 0.93 13.25 18.41
N VAL A 236 2.04 12.89 19.09
CA VAL A 236 3.16 13.83 19.34
C VAL A 236 3.74 14.33 18.01
N GLY A 237 4.00 13.44 17.06
CA GLY A 237 4.49 13.80 15.73
C GLY A 237 3.51 14.72 14.98
N LEU A 238 2.22 14.39 15.01
CA LEU A 238 1.16 15.20 14.41
C LEU A 238 1.09 16.60 15.02
N SER A 239 1.14 16.71 16.35
CA SER A 239 1.13 18.01 17.05
C SER A 239 2.32 18.88 16.67
N LEU A 240 3.51 18.29 16.52
CA LEU A 240 4.70 19.02 16.06
C LEU A 240 4.55 19.52 14.62
N GLN A 241 4.04 18.68 13.72
CA GLN A 241 3.80 19.05 12.32
C GLN A 241 2.75 20.18 12.21
N ILE A 242 1.65 20.10 12.97
CA ILE A 242 0.63 21.15 13.05
C ILE A 242 1.22 22.44 13.64
N GLY A 243 1.99 22.33 14.72
CA GLY A 243 2.66 23.48 15.34
C GLY A 243 3.61 24.20 14.37
N LEU A 244 4.39 23.44 13.61
CA LEU A 244 5.28 23.99 12.59
C LEU A 244 4.57 24.62 11.41
N SER A 245 3.50 24.00 10.92
CA SER A 245 2.71 24.57 9.82
C SER A 245 1.99 25.86 10.28
N GLY A 246 1.46 25.89 11.51
CA GLY A 246 0.94 27.11 12.13
C GLY A 246 2.01 28.19 12.30
N TYR A 247 3.21 27.82 12.77
CA TYR A 247 4.35 28.73 12.86
C TYR A 247 4.79 29.25 11.49
N GLY A 248 4.79 28.39 10.47
CA GLY A 248 5.02 28.75 9.08
C GLY A 248 4.04 29.80 8.58
N ALA A 249 2.75 29.69 8.91
CA ALA A 249 1.75 30.69 8.57
C ALA A 249 2.04 32.05 9.22
N ILE A 250 2.47 32.07 10.49
CA ILE A 250 2.89 33.29 11.18
C ILE A 250 4.13 33.89 10.50
N LEU A 251 5.10 33.07 10.12
CA LEU A 251 6.28 33.52 9.37
C LEU A 251 5.92 34.15 8.03
N LEU A 252 4.97 33.56 7.31
CA LEU A 252 4.45 34.10 6.07
C LEU A 252 3.76 35.46 6.29
N MET A 253 2.91 35.58 7.31
CA MET A 253 2.24 36.85 7.67
C MET A 253 3.20 37.94 8.14
N THR A 254 4.30 37.55 8.79
CA THR A 254 5.38 38.47 9.21
C THR A 254 6.41 38.74 8.10
N GLY A 255 6.20 38.16 6.90
CA GLY A 255 6.99 38.26 5.67
C GLY A 255 8.40 37.66 5.73
N GLN A 256 8.60 36.66 6.58
CA GLN A 256 9.82 35.83 6.66
C GLN A 256 9.70 34.60 5.74
N ILE A 257 9.57 34.84 4.44
CA ILE A 257 9.20 33.82 3.46
C ILE A 257 10.22 32.69 3.37
N MET A 258 11.53 32.98 3.37
CA MET A 258 12.55 31.92 3.27
C MET A 258 12.43 30.87 4.38
N GLN A 259 12.09 31.30 5.60
CA GLN A 259 11.93 30.36 6.73
C GLN A 259 10.65 29.54 6.62
N PHE A 260 9.58 30.15 6.10
CA PHE A 260 8.36 29.42 5.78
C PHE A 260 8.63 28.33 4.72
N LEU A 261 9.37 28.67 3.67
CA LEU A 261 9.76 27.74 2.61
C LEU A 261 10.66 26.61 3.15
N ASP A 262 11.63 26.90 4.01
CA ASP A 262 12.46 25.89 4.69
C ASP A 262 11.60 24.88 5.48
N ILE A 263 10.61 25.37 6.25
CA ILE A 263 9.71 24.50 7.04
C ILE A 263 8.87 23.61 6.12
N LEU A 264 8.32 24.19 5.05
CA LEU A 264 7.47 23.47 4.12
C LEU A 264 8.25 22.36 3.40
N ASP A 265 9.47 22.66 2.94
CA ASP A 265 10.35 21.67 2.31
C ASP A 265 10.63 20.49 3.26
N ILE A 266 10.91 20.73 4.54
CA ILE A 266 11.16 19.69 5.54
C ILE A 266 9.93 18.81 5.76
N LEU A 267 8.76 19.42 5.96
CA LEU A 267 7.51 18.70 6.19
C LEU A 267 7.11 17.84 4.99
N GLN A 268 7.25 18.39 3.77
CA GLN A 268 6.98 17.64 2.54
C GLN A 268 7.98 16.50 2.37
N TYR A 269 9.26 16.78 2.55
CA TYR A 269 10.31 15.79 2.36
C TYR A 269 10.09 14.55 3.24
N GLN A 270 9.77 14.76 4.51
CA GLN A 270 9.48 13.69 5.45
C GLN A 270 8.20 12.90 5.11
N SER A 271 7.18 13.55 4.55
CA SER A 271 5.93 12.85 4.20
C SER A 271 6.12 11.85 3.06
N TYR A 272 7.09 12.06 2.16
CA TYR A 272 7.40 11.13 1.08
C TYR A 272 8.23 9.92 1.52
N LEU A 273 8.89 9.95 2.69
CA LEU A 273 9.68 8.82 3.20
C LEU A 273 8.83 7.56 3.46
N LYS A 274 7.51 7.72 3.64
CA LYS A 274 6.59 6.58 3.77
C LYS A 274 6.54 5.71 2.50
N TYR A 275 6.89 6.27 1.34
CA TYR A 275 6.83 5.58 0.05
C TYR A 275 8.10 4.80 -0.33
N VAL A 276 9.16 4.86 0.48
CA VAL A 276 10.34 4.01 0.29
C VAL A 276 9.90 2.54 0.32
N ASN A 277 10.23 1.75 -0.70
CA ASN A 277 9.67 0.42 -0.92
C ASN A 277 10.24 -0.66 0.01
N VAL A 278 9.98 -0.53 1.31
CA VAL A 278 10.35 -1.49 2.35
C VAL A 278 9.14 -1.87 3.21
N ASN A 279 9.19 -3.08 3.78
CA ASN A 279 8.17 -3.57 4.69
C ASN A 279 8.39 -2.98 6.08
N TYR A 280 7.84 -1.79 6.33
CA TYR A 280 7.99 -1.11 7.60
C TYR A 280 7.37 -1.91 8.76
N PRO A 281 7.95 -1.89 9.97
CA PRO A 281 7.28 -2.39 11.16
C PRO A 281 6.01 -1.57 11.45
N GLU A 282 5.02 -2.21 12.08
CA GLU A 282 3.68 -1.64 12.28
C GLU A 282 3.71 -0.28 13.01
N ASN A 283 4.52 -0.15 14.06
CA ASN A 283 4.64 1.12 14.80
C ASN A 283 5.08 2.30 13.92
N LEU A 284 5.97 2.07 12.96
CA LEU A 284 6.43 3.09 12.01
C LEU A 284 5.37 3.38 10.95
N GLN A 285 4.59 2.38 10.53
CA GLN A 285 3.43 2.59 9.65
C GLN A 285 2.37 3.47 10.33
N ILE A 286 2.02 3.16 11.59
CA ILE A 286 1.10 3.95 12.42
C ILE A 286 1.55 5.41 12.51
N TYR A 287 2.85 5.65 12.65
CA TYR A 287 3.41 7.01 12.63
C TYR A 287 3.20 7.69 11.28
N PHE A 288 3.51 7.02 10.16
CA PHE A 288 3.35 7.61 8.83
C PHE A 288 1.90 7.91 8.46
N ASP A 289 0.91 7.25 9.05
CA ASP A 289 -0.51 7.59 8.86
C ASP A 289 -0.83 9.04 9.29
N SER A 290 -0.07 9.63 10.22
CA SER A 290 -0.29 11.03 10.61
C SER A 290 0.07 12.02 9.51
N SER A 291 0.97 11.63 8.59
CA SER A 291 1.47 12.52 7.53
C SER A 291 0.41 12.90 6.50
N ASN A 292 -0.71 12.17 6.42
CA ASN A 292 -1.80 12.44 5.49
C ASN A 292 -2.46 13.82 5.71
N PHE A 293 -2.34 14.39 6.91
CA PHE A 293 -2.82 15.73 7.24
C PHE A 293 -2.15 16.85 6.42
N LEU A 294 -0.90 16.66 5.99
CA LEU A 294 -0.14 17.67 5.25
C LEU A 294 -0.63 17.85 3.81
N THR A 295 -1.54 17.00 3.33
CA THR A 295 -2.08 17.08 1.96
C THR A 295 -3.20 18.12 1.84
N LEU A 296 -3.32 18.75 0.67
CA LEU A 296 -4.40 19.72 0.38
C LEU A 296 -5.76 19.04 0.14
N SER A 297 -5.80 17.71 0.04
CA SER A 297 -7.00 16.94 -0.31
C SER A 297 -8.23 17.26 0.58
N PRO A 298 -8.11 17.33 1.93
CA PRO A 298 -9.25 17.66 2.78
C PRO A 298 -9.86 19.03 2.48
N ILE A 299 -9.01 20.02 2.18
CA ILE A 299 -9.44 21.39 1.85
C ILE A 299 -10.12 21.40 0.48
N LEU A 300 -9.55 20.72 -0.51
CA LEU A 300 -10.11 20.63 -1.86
C LEU A 300 -11.47 19.91 -1.87
N ASN A 301 -11.62 18.87 -1.05
CA ASN A 301 -12.87 18.14 -0.89
C ASN A 301 -13.94 18.97 -0.18
N TYR A 302 -13.56 19.71 0.87
CA TYR A 302 -14.47 20.61 1.59
C TYR A 302 -15.08 21.67 0.66
N PHE A 303 -14.26 22.27 -0.21
CA PHE A 303 -14.73 23.25 -1.19
C PHE A 303 -15.26 22.63 -2.50
N LYS A 304 -15.38 21.30 -2.59
CA LYS A 304 -15.82 20.56 -3.80
C LYS A 304 -15.04 20.91 -5.08
N ILE A 305 -13.79 21.32 -4.93
CA ILE A 305 -12.95 21.76 -6.05
C ILE A 305 -12.59 20.56 -6.94
N VAL A 306 -12.41 19.38 -6.34
CA VAL A 306 -12.15 18.14 -7.08
C VAL A 306 -13.29 17.82 -8.05
N GLN A 307 -14.55 17.97 -7.62
CA GLN A 307 -15.72 17.72 -8.48
C GLN A 307 -15.80 18.71 -9.65
N LEU A 308 -15.49 19.98 -9.40
CA LEU A 308 -15.42 21.02 -10.44
C LEU A 308 -14.34 20.74 -11.48
N PHE A 309 -13.17 20.25 -11.06
CA PHE A 309 -12.12 19.89 -12.00
C PHE A 309 -12.43 18.59 -12.76
N ASN A 310 -12.99 17.59 -12.07
CA ASN A 310 -13.36 16.31 -12.68
C ASN A 310 -14.47 16.49 -13.74
N SER A 311 -15.37 17.47 -13.60
CA SER A 311 -16.36 17.77 -14.64
C SER A 311 -15.76 18.41 -15.89
N ILE A 312 -14.66 19.15 -15.76
CA ILE A 312 -13.97 19.82 -16.88
C ILE A 312 -13.01 18.87 -17.59
N LEU A 313 -12.18 18.15 -16.82
CA LEU A 313 -11.09 17.33 -17.36
C LEU A 313 -11.46 15.84 -17.48
N GLY A 314 -12.54 15.39 -16.86
CA GLY A 314 -12.85 13.97 -16.70
C GLY A 314 -12.00 13.29 -15.64
N GLU A 315 -12.62 12.37 -14.91
CA GLU A 315 -11.95 11.50 -13.93
C GLU A 315 -11.35 10.29 -14.65
N ASN A 316 -10.10 9.96 -14.30
CA ASN A 316 -9.40 8.79 -14.83
C ASN A 316 -8.53 8.20 -13.72
N VAL A 317 -8.53 6.88 -13.60
CA VAL A 317 -7.73 6.16 -12.60
C VAL A 317 -6.62 5.42 -13.33
N LEU A 318 -5.38 5.82 -13.06
CA LEU A 318 -4.19 5.11 -13.50
C LEU A 318 -3.53 4.50 -12.27
N MET A 319 -3.33 3.18 -12.27
CA MET A 319 -2.61 2.51 -11.18
C MET A 319 -1.17 3.01 -11.11
N SER A 320 -0.67 3.21 -9.90
CA SER A 320 0.72 3.58 -9.66
C SER A 320 1.60 2.35 -9.43
N ILE A 321 2.91 2.55 -9.30
CA ILE A 321 3.90 1.48 -9.13
C ILE A 321 4.22 1.24 -7.65
N GLY A 322 4.50 -0.01 -7.30
CA GLY A 322 5.11 -0.38 -6.02
C GLY A 322 4.30 0.10 -4.81
N LYS A 323 4.98 0.74 -3.86
CA LYS A 323 4.37 1.21 -2.62
C LYS A 323 3.34 2.33 -2.83
N PHE A 324 3.42 3.08 -3.93
CA PHE A 324 2.42 4.10 -4.25
C PHE A 324 1.04 3.46 -4.55
N ASN A 325 1.03 2.25 -5.13
CA ASN A 325 -0.20 1.52 -5.39
C ASN A 325 -0.85 1.03 -4.10
N GLN A 326 -0.04 0.62 -3.11
CA GLN A 326 -0.51 0.22 -1.78
C GLN A 326 -1.18 1.37 -1.03
N TYR A 327 -0.73 2.61 -1.27
CA TYR A 327 -1.37 3.82 -0.75
C TYR A 327 -2.47 4.38 -1.68
N GLU A 328 -2.91 3.62 -2.68
CA GLU A 328 -3.98 3.98 -3.63
C GLU A 328 -3.76 5.34 -4.32
N ILE A 329 -2.51 5.70 -4.56
CA ILE A 329 -2.20 6.96 -5.24
C ILE A 329 -2.49 6.80 -6.72
N ASN A 330 -3.43 7.59 -7.23
CA ASN A 330 -3.67 7.70 -8.66
C ASN A 330 -2.41 8.26 -9.35
N ALA A 331 -1.95 7.65 -10.43
CA ALA A 331 -0.81 8.14 -11.21
C ALA A 331 -1.22 9.08 -12.36
N ASP A 332 -2.51 9.27 -12.63
CA ASP A 332 -2.97 10.12 -13.73
C ASP A 332 -2.59 11.59 -13.47
N PHE A 333 -1.83 12.19 -14.39
CA PHE A 333 -1.27 13.52 -14.18
C PHE A 333 -2.34 14.62 -14.10
N LEU A 334 -3.33 14.58 -14.99
CA LEU A 334 -4.35 15.62 -15.11
C LEU A 334 -5.35 15.62 -13.94
N THR A 335 -5.66 14.47 -13.36
CA THR A 335 -6.43 14.42 -12.10
C THR A 335 -5.61 14.96 -10.93
N ASN A 336 -4.29 14.73 -10.91
CA ASN A 336 -3.45 15.13 -9.79
C ASN A 336 -2.98 16.59 -9.79
N ILE A 337 -3.00 17.28 -10.94
CA ILE A 337 -2.48 18.65 -11.07
C ILE A 337 -3.40 19.73 -10.46
N GLN A 338 -4.59 19.36 -10.01
CA GLN A 338 -5.63 20.29 -9.51
C GLN A 338 -5.11 21.19 -8.39
N ALA A 339 -4.38 20.62 -7.43
CA ALA A 339 -3.81 21.36 -6.31
C ALA A 339 -2.81 22.43 -6.78
N GLN A 340 -1.98 22.13 -7.79
CA GLN A 340 -1.02 23.08 -8.35
C GLN A 340 -1.70 24.21 -9.11
N ILE A 341 -2.76 23.91 -9.86
CA ILE A 341 -3.52 24.96 -10.57
C ILE A 341 -4.11 25.93 -9.55
N LEU A 342 -4.66 25.41 -8.44
CA LEU A 342 -5.20 26.24 -7.37
C LEU A 342 -4.13 27.07 -6.64
N GLN A 343 -2.96 26.48 -6.38
CA GLN A 343 -1.82 27.21 -5.83
C GLN A 343 -1.33 28.32 -6.77
N LEU A 344 -1.25 28.06 -8.07
CA LEU A 344 -0.83 29.04 -9.07
C LEU A 344 -1.85 30.17 -9.19
N ALA A 345 -3.15 29.84 -9.20
CA ALA A 345 -4.24 30.82 -9.19
C ALA A 345 -4.19 31.71 -7.94
N SER A 346 -3.96 31.15 -6.75
CA SER A 346 -3.85 31.93 -5.52
C SER A 346 -2.64 32.86 -5.52
N LEU A 347 -1.49 32.40 -6.03
CA LEU A 347 -0.30 33.24 -6.22
C LEU A 347 -0.55 34.38 -7.22
N ILE A 348 -1.24 34.12 -8.33
CA ILE A 348 -1.60 35.16 -9.30
C ILE A 348 -2.55 36.19 -8.67
N ILE A 349 -3.54 35.75 -7.87
CA ILE A 349 -4.45 36.66 -7.17
C ILE A 349 -3.67 37.55 -6.20
N LEU A 350 -2.77 36.97 -5.38
CA LEU A 350 -1.90 37.73 -4.49
C LEU A 350 -1.01 38.71 -5.28
N PHE A 351 -0.50 38.28 -6.44
CA PHE A 351 0.28 39.12 -7.34
C PHE A 351 -0.52 40.31 -7.88
N LEU A 352 -1.74 40.08 -8.36
CA LEU A 352 -2.64 41.13 -8.85
C LEU A 352 -3.03 42.11 -7.74
N LEU A 353 -3.36 41.60 -6.54
CA LEU A 353 -3.64 42.43 -5.36
C LEU A 353 -2.46 43.31 -4.98
N SER A 354 -1.23 42.79 -5.10
CA SER A 354 -0.03 43.55 -4.78
C SER A 354 0.34 44.60 -5.84
N LEU A 355 -0.04 44.39 -7.11
CA LEU A 355 0.19 45.31 -8.22
C LEU A 355 -0.74 46.53 -8.18
N GLN A 356 -1.87 46.43 -7.46
CA GLN A 356 -2.71 47.59 -7.19
C GLN A 356 -1.89 48.62 -6.38
N LYS A 357 -1.26 49.55 -7.10
CA LYS A 357 -0.59 50.71 -6.51
C LYS A 357 -1.58 51.40 -5.58
N TYR A 358 -1.05 51.78 -4.42
CA TYR A 358 -1.71 52.43 -3.31
C TYR A 358 -2.21 53.84 -3.67
N ASN A 359 -3.18 53.96 -4.58
CA ASN A 359 -3.78 55.23 -4.97
C ASN A 359 -5.19 55.42 -4.38
N LEU A 360 -5.74 54.44 -3.66
CA LEU A 360 -7.12 54.51 -3.19
C LEU A 360 -7.33 55.21 -1.85
N PHE A 361 -6.29 55.63 -1.12
CA PHE A 361 -6.46 56.41 0.11
C PHE A 361 -5.32 57.42 0.30
N ASN A 362 -5.15 58.32 -0.67
CA ASN A 362 -4.32 59.51 -0.47
C ASN A 362 -5.17 60.66 0.10
N SER A 363 -4.77 61.06 1.31
CA SER A 363 -4.92 62.37 1.99
C SER A 363 -6.28 63.02 2.27
N LYS A 364 -7.43 62.61 1.70
CA LYS A 364 -8.70 63.35 1.92
C LYS A 364 -9.58 62.88 3.10
N CYS A 365 -9.33 61.72 3.71
CA CYS A 365 -10.12 61.23 4.85
C CYS A 365 -9.50 61.50 6.23
N PHE A 366 -8.44 62.31 6.31
CA PHE A 366 -7.80 62.70 7.58
C PHE A 366 -8.46 63.93 8.25
N SER A 367 -9.63 64.35 7.79
CA SER A 367 -10.39 65.43 8.43
C SER A 367 -11.17 64.90 9.63
N GLU A 368 -10.72 65.28 10.82
CA GLU A 368 -11.42 65.35 12.12
C GLU A 368 -12.74 64.57 12.26
N GLN A 369 -12.69 63.37 12.86
CA GLN A 369 -13.89 62.70 13.37
C GLN A 369 -13.69 62.16 14.81
N ASN A 370 -14.74 62.32 15.62
CA ASN A 370 -14.68 62.33 17.09
C ASN A 370 -14.95 60.98 17.80
N SER A 371 -15.25 59.88 17.10
CA SER A 371 -15.57 58.61 17.78
C SER A 371 -14.37 57.67 17.94
N ASN A 372 -14.18 57.17 19.17
CA ASN A 372 -13.08 56.26 19.53
C ASN A 372 -13.14 54.91 18.79
N LEU A 373 -14.35 54.44 18.42
CA LEU A 373 -14.55 53.20 17.67
C LEU A 373 -14.02 53.31 16.23
N LEU A 374 -14.25 54.44 15.57
CA LEU A 374 -13.73 54.71 14.22
C LEU A 374 -12.21 54.86 14.23
N LYS A 375 -11.62 55.50 15.25
CA LYS A 375 -10.15 55.55 15.42
C LYS A 375 -9.55 54.16 15.60
N TYR A 376 -10.18 53.28 16.40
CA TYR A 376 -9.73 51.90 16.59
C TYR A 376 -9.83 51.06 15.31
N LEU A 377 -10.95 51.15 14.60
CA LEU A 377 -11.15 50.49 13.30
C LEU A 377 -10.16 51.00 12.24
N GLN A 378 -9.90 52.31 12.20
CA GLN A 378 -8.91 52.92 11.32
C GLN A 378 -7.48 52.46 11.63
N LEU A 379 -7.11 52.33 12.90
CA LEU A 379 -5.82 51.77 13.32
C LEU A 379 -5.67 50.29 12.90
N LYS A 380 -6.72 49.48 13.08
CA LYS A 380 -6.73 48.09 12.61
C LYS A 380 -6.65 47.98 11.10
N LEU A 381 -7.39 48.80 10.36
CA LEU A 381 -7.35 48.86 8.90
C LEU A 381 -5.97 49.32 8.40
N TYR A 382 -5.36 50.33 9.03
CA TYR A 382 -3.99 50.76 8.73
C TYR A 382 -2.94 49.67 9.03
N LEU A 383 -3.07 48.94 10.14
CA LEU A 383 -2.18 47.82 10.46
C LEU A 383 -2.33 46.65 9.48
N LEU A 384 -3.57 46.31 9.10
CA LEU A 384 -3.87 45.35 8.03
C LEU A 384 -3.25 45.79 6.71
N GLN A 385 -3.45 47.06 6.33
CA GLN A 385 -2.96 47.66 5.09
C GLN A 385 -1.43 47.75 5.04
N LYS A 386 -0.78 48.04 6.18
CA LYS A 386 0.69 47.97 6.33
C LYS A 386 1.21 46.54 6.17
N SER A 387 0.47 45.53 6.64
CA SER A 387 0.82 44.12 6.39
C SER A 387 0.68 43.76 4.90
N ILE A 388 -0.36 44.28 4.22
CA ILE A 388 -0.59 44.07 2.78
C ILE A 388 0.51 44.76 1.95
N VAL A 389 0.91 45.99 2.27
CA VAL A 389 2.03 46.69 1.62
C VAL A 389 3.38 46.04 1.93
N PHE A 390 3.53 45.42 3.10
CA PHE A 390 4.72 44.60 3.38
C PHE A 390 4.75 43.35 2.50
N SER A 391 3.59 42.72 2.23
CA SER A 391 3.44 41.64 1.25
C SER A 391 3.57 42.08 -0.22
N THR A 392 3.58 43.38 -0.54
CA THR A 392 3.90 43.84 -1.91
C THR A 392 5.41 44.02 -2.13
N LYS A 393 6.19 44.34 -1.07
CA LYS A 393 7.68 44.26 -1.08
C LYS A 393 8.22 42.82 -1.15
N VAL A 394 7.35 41.85 -0.92
CA VAL A 394 7.62 40.40 -0.99
C VAL A 394 7.77 39.90 -2.44
N MET A 395 7.42 40.70 -3.45
CA MET A 395 7.26 40.19 -4.81
C MET A 395 8.27 40.80 -5.79
N SER A 396 9.55 40.50 -5.59
CA SER A 396 10.56 40.68 -6.62
C SER A 396 10.56 39.49 -7.57
N LYS A 397 11.06 39.69 -8.80
CA LYS A 397 11.22 38.62 -9.80
C LYS A 397 11.99 37.40 -9.25
N GLU A 398 12.97 37.64 -8.38
CA GLU A 398 13.75 36.59 -7.72
C GLU A 398 12.91 35.77 -6.72
N LYS A 399 12.06 36.43 -5.93
CA LYS A 399 11.20 35.75 -4.94
C LYS A 399 10.08 34.94 -5.59
N LEU A 400 9.55 35.39 -6.74
CA LEU A 400 8.62 34.58 -7.54
C LEU A 400 9.29 33.30 -8.07
N LEU A 401 10.55 33.40 -8.48
CA LEU A 401 11.33 32.26 -8.94
C LEU A 401 11.61 31.27 -7.79
N GLN A 402 11.84 31.77 -6.57
CA GLN A 402 11.93 30.93 -5.36
C GLN A 402 10.61 30.25 -4.99
N MET A 403 9.47 30.95 -5.10
CA MET A 403 8.16 30.33 -4.90
C MET A 403 7.89 29.21 -5.91
N PHE A 404 8.31 29.40 -7.17
CA PHE A 404 8.27 28.33 -8.16
C PHE A 404 9.14 27.13 -7.75
N HIS A 405 10.36 27.35 -7.25
CA HIS A 405 11.23 26.26 -6.77
C HIS A 405 10.62 25.46 -5.62
N VAL A 406 9.90 26.08 -4.71
CA VAL A 406 9.22 25.36 -3.63
C VAL A 406 8.02 24.56 -4.15
N ASN A 407 7.20 25.15 -5.02
CA ASN A 407 6.08 24.44 -5.63
C ASN A 407 6.52 23.37 -6.64
N SER A 408 7.77 23.43 -7.13
CA SER A 408 8.29 22.45 -8.07
C SER A 408 8.35 21.04 -7.47
N GLN A 409 8.45 20.90 -6.14
CA GLN A 409 8.60 19.60 -5.48
C GLN A 409 7.41 18.67 -5.75
N ASP A 410 6.19 19.10 -5.45
CA ASP A 410 4.97 18.30 -5.66
C ASP A 410 4.70 18.07 -7.16
N LEU A 411 5.07 19.03 -8.02
CA LEU A 411 4.94 18.84 -9.47
C LEU A 411 5.96 17.83 -10.02
N ILE A 412 7.22 17.87 -9.57
CA ILE A 412 8.26 16.88 -9.93
C ILE A 412 7.79 15.48 -9.54
N PHE A 413 7.25 15.32 -8.32
CA PHE A 413 6.68 14.07 -7.86
C PHE A 413 5.60 13.54 -8.82
N LYS A 414 4.58 14.36 -9.14
CA LYS A 414 3.46 13.96 -10.00
C LYS A 414 3.88 13.66 -11.44
N VAL A 415 4.80 14.47 -11.98
CA VAL A 415 5.34 14.27 -13.34
C VAL A 415 6.10 12.96 -13.41
N LEU A 416 7.00 12.69 -12.46
CA LEU A 416 7.76 11.44 -12.45
C LEU A 416 6.85 10.23 -12.18
N LEU A 417 5.92 10.33 -11.24
CA LEU A 417 4.98 9.24 -10.93
C LEU A 417 4.17 8.84 -12.17
N PHE A 418 3.66 9.84 -12.89
CA PHE A 418 2.95 9.61 -14.15
C PHE A 418 3.86 8.95 -15.20
N LEU A 419 5.06 9.50 -15.45
CA LEU A 419 5.95 8.98 -16.48
C LEU A 419 6.39 7.54 -16.23
N PHE A 420 6.69 7.18 -14.98
CA PHE A 420 7.06 5.80 -14.64
C PHE A 420 5.86 4.86 -14.68
N SER A 421 4.65 5.31 -14.29
CA SER A 421 3.45 4.45 -14.24
C SER A 421 2.68 4.37 -15.56
N ASN A 422 3.03 5.19 -16.55
CA ASN A 422 2.30 5.27 -17.81
C ASN A 422 2.60 4.07 -18.72
N THR A 423 1.63 3.18 -18.87
CA THR A 423 1.72 1.98 -19.71
C THR A 423 0.80 2.01 -20.93
N THR A 424 -0.07 3.02 -21.05
CA THR A 424 -1.11 3.07 -22.09
C THR A 424 -1.00 4.32 -22.97
N ASN A 425 -1.54 4.24 -24.19
CA ASN A 425 -1.40 5.27 -25.22
C ASN A 425 -2.72 6.03 -25.51
N SER A 426 -3.46 6.41 -24.47
CA SER A 426 -4.66 7.24 -24.66
C SER A 426 -4.30 8.68 -25.06
N THR A 427 -5.22 9.39 -25.73
CA THR A 427 -5.05 10.82 -26.09
C THR A 427 -4.79 11.69 -24.86
N ARG A 428 -5.48 11.40 -23.75
CA ARG A 428 -5.25 12.03 -22.43
C ARG A 428 -3.82 11.86 -21.95
N GLN A 429 -3.26 10.66 -22.07
CA GLN A 429 -1.89 10.36 -21.68
C GLN A 429 -0.87 11.00 -22.63
N GLN A 430 -1.17 11.10 -23.92
CA GLN A 430 -0.32 11.84 -24.86
C GLN A 430 -0.24 13.33 -24.50
N ILE A 431 -1.37 13.99 -24.20
CA ILE A 431 -1.39 15.39 -23.72
C ILE A 431 -0.58 15.52 -22.43
N SER A 432 -0.77 14.60 -21.49
CA SER A 432 -0.03 14.57 -20.22
C SER A 432 1.48 14.40 -20.44
N ASN A 433 1.90 13.53 -21.36
CA ASN A 433 3.30 13.34 -21.75
C ASN A 433 3.92 14.65 -22.28
N TYR A 434 3.24 15.36 -23.17
CA TYR A 434 3.73 16.65 -23.69
C TYR A 434 3.92 17.68 -22.57
N ILE A 435 2.96 17.81 -21.66
CA ILE A 435 3.05 18.74 -20.51
C ILE A 435 4.24 18.36 -19.61
N CYS A 436 4.41 17.06 -19.33
CA CYS A 436 5.50 16.54 -18.52
C CYS A 436 6.87 16.83 -19.14
N ILE A 437 7.02 16.62 -20.46
CA ILE A 437 8.28 16.90 -21.19
C ILE A 437 8.58 18.41 -21.18
N ILE A 438 7.59 19.27 -21.40
CA ILE A 438 7.76 20.73 -21.31
C ILE A 438 8.24 21.13 -19.91
N PHE A 439 7.65 20.56 -18.86
CA PHE A 439 8.07 20.84 -17.50
C PHE A 439 9.51 20.34 -17.22
N LEU A 440 9.85 19.10 -17.57
CA LEU A 440 11.20 18.56 -17.34
C LEU A 440 12.28 19.32 -18.13
N THR A 441 11.99 19.71 -19.38
CA THR A 441 12.92 20.56 -20.15
C THR A 441 13.08 21.93 -19.50
N SER A 442 11.99 22.57 -19.04
CA SER A 442 12.06 23.86 -18.35
C SER A 442 12.90 23.81 -17.06
N THR A 443 12.71 22.76 -16.26
CA THR A 443 13.47 22.56 -15.01
C THR A 443 14.95 22.29 -15.28
N PHE A 444 15.27 21.50 -16.31
CA PHE A 444 16.64 21.26 -16.77
C PHE A 444 17.35 22.56 -17.20
N PHE A 445 16.69 23.43 -17.96
CA PHE A 445 17.26 24.73 -18.34
C PHE A 445 17.53 25.63 -17.12
N ILE A 446 16.64 25.62 -16.12
CA ILE A 446 16.83 26.37 -14.87
C ILE A 446 18.05 25.84 -14.10
N MET A 447 18.24 24.52 -14.04
CA MET A 447 19.39 23.90 -13.37
C MET A 447 20.74 24.24 -14.04
N ILE A 448 20.80 24.32 -15.38
CA ILE A 448 22.05 24.59 -16.11
C ILE A 448 22.44 26.08 -16.10
N ARG A 449 21.45 26.98 -15.97
CA ARG A 449 21.66 28.43 -15.99
C ARG A 449 22.82 28.94 -15.12
N PRO A 450 22.96 28.54 -13.83
CA PRO A 450 24.08 29.00 -13.00
C PRO A 450 25.44 28.43 -13.42
N ILE A 451 25.49 27.24 -14.03
CA ILE A 451 26.74 26.65 -14.56
C ILE A 451 27.25 27.50 -15.72
N ARG A 452 26.35 27.94 -16.62
CA ARG A 452 26.70 28.81 -17.75
C ARG A 452 27.19 30.20 -17.30
N ASN A 453 26.69 30.70 -16.18
CA ASN A 453 27.07 32.01 -15.63
C ASN A 453 28.39 32.01 -14.84
N LEU A 454 28.97 30.84 -14.52
CA LEU A 454 30.32 30.73 -13.94
C LEU A 454 31.40 31.35 -14.84
N TYR A 455 31.16 31.40 -16.15
CA TYR A 455 32.10 31.96 -17.12
C TYR A 455 32.12 33.50 -17.11
N ASN A 456 31.06 34.15 -16.60
CA ASN A 456 30.93 35.60 -16.58
C ASN A 456 31.24 36.15 -15.18
N LYS A 457 32.37 36.84 -15.05
CA LYS A 457 32.97 37.33 -13.79
C LYS A 457 32.19 38.43 -13.05
N ILE A 458 30.97 38.75 -13.48
CA ILE A 458 30.18 39.87 -12.98
C ILE A 458 29.26 39.36 -11.85
N ASN A 459 29.50 39.84 -10.62
CA ASN A 459 28.78 39.52 -9.37
C ASN A 459 28.91 38.09 -8.80
N ARG A 460 30.04 37.81 -8.13
CA ARG A 460 30.26 36.59 -7.32
C ARG A 460 29.15 36.26 -6.33
N GLN A 461 28.50 37.24 -5.70
CA GLN A 461 27.49 36.98 -4.66
C GLN A 461 26.15 36.48 -5.23
N ILE A 462 25.68 37.08 -6.32
CA ILE A 462 24.45 36.65 -7.02
C ILE A 462 24.66 35.24 -7.62
N ASN A 463 25.87 34.94 -8.10
CA ASN A 463 26.20 33.63 -8.64
C ASN A 463 26.13 32.51 -7.58
N ILE A 464 26.53 32.76 -6.32
CA ILE A 464 26.47 31.76 -5.25
C ILE A 464 25.02 31.42 -4.87
N GLU A 465 24.15 32.43 -4.74
CA GLU A 465 22.73 32.20 -4.42
C GLU A 465 22.02 31.42 -5.54
N GLN A 466 22.28 31.77 -6.80
CA GLN A 466 21.73 31.03 -7.95
C GLN A 466 22.24 29.58 -8.02
N GLN A 467 23.51 29.35 -7.67
CA GLN A 467 24.08 28.00 -7.60
C GLN A 467 23.43 27.16 -6.50
N TYR A 468 23.22 27.75 -5.32
CA TYR A 468 22.56 27.08 -4.21
C TYR A 468 21.14 26.61 -4.57
N GLU A 469 20.33 27.49 -5.17
CA GLU A 469 18.97 27.14 -5.62
C GLU A 469 18.96 26.02 -6.67
N SER A 470 19.92 26.02 -7.60
CA SER A 470 20.02 24.94 -8.60
C SER A 470 20.43 23.60 -8.00
N ILE A 471 21.28 23.60 -6.98
CA ILE A 471 21.71 22.38 -6.27
C ILE A 471 20.54 21.81 -5.48
N ILE A 472 19.73 22.65 -4.84
CA ILE A 472 18.49 22.23 -4.17
C ILE A 472 17.52 21.61 -5.18
N LEU A 473 17.31 22.24 -6.34
CA LEU A 473 16.43 21.72 -7.38
C LEU A 473 16.93 20.36 -7.91
N MET A 474 18.24 20.24 -8.16
CA MET A 474 18.87 18.99 -8.58
C MET A 474 18.68 17.88 -7.54
N ARG A 475 18.88 18.18 -6.26
CA ARG A 475 18.62 17.26 -5.16
C ARG A 475 17.16 16.79 -5.15
N LYS A 476 16.19 17.70 -5.27
CA LYS A 476 14.76 17.35 -5.28
C LYS A 476 14.43 16.42 -6.45
N LEU A 477 14.97 16.68 -7.64
CA LEU A 477 14.80 15.83 -8.80
C LEU A 477 15.42 14.45 -8.59
N LEU A 478 16.67 14.37 -8.13
CA LEU A 478 17.35 13.11 -7.85
C LEU A 478 16.62 12.28 -6.79
N PHE A 479 16.14 12.91 -5.72
CA PHE A 479 15.37 12.24 -4.67
C PHE A 479 14.14 11.53 -5.25
N PHE A 480 13.30 12.23 -6.02
CA PHE A 480 12.09 11.61 -6.58
C PHE A 480 12.40 10.63 -7.72
N LEU A 481 13.45 10.87 -8.50
CA LEU A 481 13.88 9.95 -9.54
C LEU A 481 14.28 8.61 -8.93
N PHE A 482 15.00 8.61 -7.82
CA PHE A 482 15.32 7.38 -7.09
C PHE A 482 14.08 6.80 -6.39
N LEU A 483 13.34 7.60 -5.63
CA LEU A 483 12.13 7.13 -4.91
C LEU A 483 11.12 6.43 -5.83
N ILE A 484 10.90 6.95 -7.05
CA ILE A 484 9.91 6.39 -7.99
C ILE A 484 10.55 5.37 -8.93
N GLY A 485 11.73 5.69 -9.48
CA GLY A 485 12.35 4.89 -10.53
C GLY A 485 12.93 3.56 -10.06
N THR A 486 13.23 3.40 -8.77
CA THR A 486 13.79 2.15 -8.21
C THR A 486 12.81 1.35 -7.36
N GLN A 487 11.49 1.59 -7.49
CA GLN A 487 10.46 0.86 -6.72
C GLN A 487 10.53 -0.67 -6.89
N ASN A 488 11.08 -1.20 -7.99
CA ASN A 488 11.22 -2.66 -8.16
C ASN A 488 12.37 -3.27 -7.34
N HIS A 489 13.31 -2.45 -6.83
CA HIS A 489 14.52 -2.90 -6.15
C HIS A 489 14.74 -2.13 -4.83
N PRO A 490 14.15 -2.61 -3.71
CA PRO A 490 14.19 -1.94 -2.40
C PRO A 490 15.58 -1.55 -1.88
N LEU A 491 16.56 -2.46 -2.03
CA LEU A 491 17.92 -2.23 -1.55
C LEU A 491 18.62 -1.13 -2.37
N LEU A 492 18.47 -1.18 -3.69
CA LEU A 492 19.03 -0.18 -4.59
C LEU A 492 18.40 1.20 -4.31
N GLU A 493 17.09 1.23 -4.05
CA GLU A 493 16.38 2.46 -3.67
C GLU A 493 16.99 3.09 -2.41
N CYS A 494 17.17 2.33 -1.33
CA CYS A 494 17.74 2.84 -0.08
C CYS A 494 19.19 3.33 -0.27
N LEU A 495 20.01 2.60 -1.03
CA LEU A 495 21.38 3.00 -1.35
C LEU A 495 21.44 4.28 -2.19
N MET A 496 20.65 4.39 -3.26
CA MET A 496 20.62 5.57 -4.13
C MET A 496 20.06 6.79 -3.41
N LEU A 497 19.01 6.62 -2.61
CA LEU A 497 18.46 7.69 -1.79
C LEU A 497 19.52 8.22 -0.81
N SER A 498 20.12 7.35 0.00
CA SER A 498 21.14 7.76 0.97
C SER A 498 22.37 8.40 0.30
N PHE A 499 22.80 7.90 -0.86
CA PHE A 499 23.86 8.50 -1.67
C PHE A 499 23.49 9.92 -2.12
N SER A 500 22.25 10.16 -2.57
CA SER A 500 21.80 11.48 -3.01
C SER A 500 21.89 12.54 -1.90
N PHE A 501 21.57 12.15 -0.66
CA PHE A 501 21.68 13.03 0.52
C PHE A 501 23.13 13.31 0.88
N ALA A 502 23.97 12.26 0.91
CA ALA A 502 25.38 12.40 1.20
C ALA A 502 26.07 13.31 0.16
N LEU A 503 25.78 13.11 -1.13
CA LEU A 503 26.30 13.93 -2.21
C LEU A 503 25.86 15.39 -2.06
N ASN A 504 24.60 15.65 -1.70
CA ASN A 504 24.12 17.02 -1.46
C ASN A 504 24.88 17.70 -0.31
N LEU A 505 25.09 17.00 0.82
CA LEU A 505 25.86 17.53 1.95
C LEU A 505 27.31 17.84 1.55
N ILE A 506 27.95 16.95 0.78
CA ILE A 506 29.30 17.17 0.26
C ILE A 506 29.34 18.38 -0.66
N LEU A 507 28.38 18.54 -1.58
CA LEU A 507 28.33 19.68 -2.48
C LEU A 507 28.14 21.01 -1.73
N ILE A 508 27.22 21.05 -0.75
CA ILE A 508 26.96 22.27 0.04
C ILE A 508 28.20 22.69 0.84
N THR A 509 28.91 21.73 1.43
CA THR A 509 30.11 21.98 2.24
C THR A 509 31.33 22.34 1.40
N TYR A 510 31.60 21.59 0.33
CA TYR A 510 32.73 21.81 -0.57
C TYR A 510 32.63 23.15 -1.32
N CYS A 511 31.45 23.47 -1.87
CA CYS A 511 31.23 24.71 -2.61
C CYS A 511 31.07 25.94 -1.71
N LYS A 512 31.05 25.78 -0.37
CA LYS A 512 30.86 26.86 0.62
C LYS A 512 29.66 27.76 0.29
N LEU A 513 28.54 27.15 -0.12
CA LEU A 513 27.36 27.87 -0.59
C LEU A 513 26.64 28.62 0.54
N ILE A 514 26.76 28.10 1.77
CA ILE A 514 26.15 28.69 2.96
C ILE A 514 27.21 29.51 3.72
N LYS A 515 26.98 30.83 3.82
CA LYS A 515 27.91 31.76 4.49
C LYS A 515 27.83 31.72 6.01
N GLN A 516 26.64 31.50 6.58
CA GLN A 516 26.44 31.49 8.03
C GLN A 516 26.65 30.09 8.60
N LYS A 517 27.56 29.96 9.57
CA LYS A 517 27.81 28.68 10.25
C LYS A 517 26.54 28.09 10.88
N VAL A 518 25.65 28.94 11.39
CA VAL A 518 24.38 28.54 12.00
C VAL A 518 23.50 27.82 10.98
N ASP A 519 23.32 28.39 9.78
CA ASP A 519 22.52 27.76 8.72
C ASP A 519 23.10 26.42 8.27
N LEU A 520 24.45 26.30 8.22
CA LEU A 520 25.10 25.03 7.88
C LEU A 520 24.84 23.94 8.92
N VAL A 521 24.89 24.29 10.22
CA VAL A 521 24.56 23.34 11.30
C VAL A 521 23.11 22.86 11.18
N PHE A 522 22.18 23.73 10.79
CA PHE A 522 20.79 23.34 10.58
C PHE A 522 20.58 22.41 9.38
N VAL A 523 21.32 22.60 8.29
CA VAL A 523 21.30 21.64 7.17
C VAL A 523 21.75 20.27 7.66
N PHE A 524 22.85 20.18 8.43
CA PHE A 524 23.28 18.91 9.01
C PHE A 524 22.25 18.32 9.98
N TRP A 525 21.63 19.15 10.82
CA TRP A 525 20.61 18.72 11.78
C TRP A 525 19.44 18.01 11.08
N VAL A 526 19.02 18.49 9.91
CA VAL A 526 17.89 17.92 9.18
C VAL A 526 18.30 16.73 8.32
N GLU A 527 19.42 16.82 7.60
CA GLU A 527 19.82 15.82 6.60
C GLU A 527 20.43 14.56 7.23
N ILE A 528 21.19 14.68 8.33
CA ILE A 528 21.84 13.51 8.96
C ILE A 528 20.80 12.52 9.52
N PRO A 529 19.75 12.95 10.26
CA PRO A 529 18.72 12.03 10.72
C PRO A 529 17.97 11.33 9.57
N VAL A 530 17.76 12.01 8.44
CA VAL A 530 17.17 11.42 7.23
C VAL A 530 18.09 10.34 6.64
N ILE A 531 19.39 10.62 6.52
CA ILE A 531 20.36 9.62 6.03
C ILE A 531 20.36 8.40 6.95
N ALA A 532 20.41 8.62 8.27
CA ALA A 532 20.35 7.55 9.25
C ALA A 532 19.04 6.74 9.15
N PHE A 533 17.90 7.42 8.99
CA PHE A 533 16.60 6.79 8.77
C PHE A 533 16.61 5.86 7.56
N ILE A 534 17.11 6.34 6.40
CA ILE A 534 17.16 5.57 5.15
C ILE A 534 18.13 4.38 5.28
N GLN A 535 19.27 4.57 5.94
CA GLN A 535 20.24 3.48 6.14
C GLN A 535 19.68 2.33 6.99
N ILE A 536 18.85 2.64 7.99
CA ILE A 536 18.17 1.62 8.80
C ILE A 536 17.15 0.83 7.95
N ASN A 537 16.56 1.44 6.92
CA ASN A 537 15.61 0.75 6.03
C ASN A 537 16.23 -0.41 5.25
N ASN A 538 17.56 -0.45 5.08
CA ASN A 538 18.25 -1.60 4.51
C ASN A 538 17.94 -2.89 5.28
N LEU A 539 17.71 -2.80 6.60
CA LEU A 539 17.37 -3.94 7.47
C LEU A 539 15.93 -4.46 7.26
N TYR A 540 15.07 -3.70 6.59
CA TYR A 540 13.70 -4.09 6.25
C TYR A 540 13.56 -4.63 4.82
N CYS A 541 14.62 -4.56 4.02
CA CYS A 541 14.64 -5.17 2.68
C CYS A 541 14.51 -6.69 2.80
N GLN A 542 13.81 -7.33 1.85
CA GLN A 542 13.50 -8.76 1.90
C GLN A 542 14.73 -9.65 2.18
N ASP A 543 15.88 -9.33 1.58
CA ASP A 543 17.13 -10.07 1.74
C ASP A 543 17.65 -10.10 3.19
N PHE A 544 17.44 -9.03 3.97
CA PHE A 544 17.93 -8.92 5.35
C PHE A 544 16.82 -9.12 6.39
N SER A 545 15.57 -8.89 6.00
CA SER A 545 14.39 -8.92 6.89
C SER A 545 14.24 -10.28 7.59
N ASN A 546 14.60 -11.38 6.93
CA ASN A 546 14.45 -12.73 7.49
C ASN A 546 15.46 -13.03 8.61
N HIS A 547 16.57 -12.28 8.70
CA HIS A 547 17.59 -12.48 9.73
C HIS A 547 17.34 -11.69 11.02
N ILE A 548 16.35 -10.80 11.02
CA ILE A 548 16.08 -9.90 12.13
C ILE A 548 14.71 -10.25 12.73
N PRO A 549 14.63 -10.57 14.04
CA PRO A 549 13.37 -10.89 14.67
C PRO A 549 12.44 -9.67 14.65
N TYR A 550 11.13 -9.91 14.52
CA TYR A 550 10.14 -8.84 14.39
C TYR A 550 10.18 -7.86 15.58
N SER A 551 10.42 -8.35 16.80
CA SER A 551 10.60 -7.53 18.00
C SER A 551 11.72 -6.48 17.86
N SER A 552 12.84 -6.83 17.22
CA SER A 552 13.93 -5.90 16.96
C SER A 552 13.56 -4.89 15.88
N LYS A 553 12.74 -5.27 14.88
CA LYS A 553 12.20 -4.34 13.89
C LYS A 553 11.31 -3.29 14.54
N ILE A 554 10.47 -3.65 15.51
CA ILE A 554 9.67 -2.69 16.28
C ILE A 554 10.57 -1.68 17.01
N ASN A 555 11.63 -2.15 17.68
CA ASN A 555 12.57 -1.26 18.37
C ASN A 555 13.29 -0.29 17.41
N LEU A 556 13.74 -0.79 16.26
CA LEU A 556 14.30 0.05 15.18
C LEU A 556 13.28 1.06 14.66
N GLY A 557 12.01 0.66 14.53
CA GLY A 557 10.90 1.56 14.16
C GLY A 557 10.76 2.73 15.14
N PHE A 558 10.79 2.50 16.45
CA PHE A 558 10.74 3.58 17.43
C PHE A 558 11.96 4.51 17.35
N PHE A 559 13.14 3.95 17.15
CA PHE A 559 14.37 4.73 16.97
C PHE A 559 14.28 5.62 15.71
N GLN A 560 13.77 5.07 14.61
CA GLN A 560 13.54 5.81 13.37
C GLN A 560 12.53 6.95 13.53
N ILE A 561 11.43 6.73 14.25
CA ILE A 561 10.48 7.81 14.58
C ILE A 561 11.18 8.91 15.37
N GLY A 562 12.05 8.54 16.33
CA GLY A 562 12.88 9.47 17.08
C GLY A 562 13.78 10.33 16.19
N LEU A 563 14.45 9.74 15.19
CA LEU A 563 15.27 10.46 14.20
C LEU A 563 14.42 11.48 13.41
N LEU A 564 13.24 11.07 12.97
CA LEU A 564 12.34 11.95 12.22
C LEU A 564 11.85 13.13 13.07
N ILE A 565 11.41 12.88 14.31
CA ILE A 565 11.02 13.93 15.26
C ILE A 565 12.19 14.87 15.54
N PHE A 566 13.40 14.33 15.73
CA PHE A 566 14.60 15.13 15.95
C PHE A 566 14.91 16.07 14.78
N GLY A 567 14.75 15.60 13.54
CA GLY A 567 14.88 16.44 12.33
C GLY A 567 13.87 17.59 12.29
N ILE A 568 12.61 17.31 12.63
CA ILE A 568 11.51 18.30 12.68
C ILE A 568 11.77 19.42 13.69
N LEU A 569 12.48 19.15 14.80
CA LEU A 569 12.78 20.16 15.81
C LEU A 569 13.78 21.23 15.32
N GLY A 570 14.57 20.94 14.27
CA GLY A 570 15.61 21.84 13.75
C GLY A 570 15.11 23.26 13.44
N PRO A 571 14.07 23.43 12.60
CA PRO A 571 13.49 24.74 12.29
C PRO A 571 12.99 25.53 13.51
N LEU A 572 12.43 24.84 14.53
CA LEU A 572 12.00 25.48 15.78
C LEU A 572 13.20 26.00 16.58
N VAL A 573 14.28 25.22 16.66
CA VAL A 573 15.52 25.65 17.32
C VAL A 573 16.15 26.84 16.58
N LYS A 574 16.17 26.79 15.24
CA LYS A 574 16.65 27.88 14.38
C LYS A 574 15.92 29.18 14.64
N SER A 575 14.59 29.12 14.68
CA SER A 575 13.79 30.32 14.91
C SER A 575 13.98 30.88 16.32
N MET A 576 14.08 30.02 17.34
CA MET A 576 14.33 30.44 18.72
C MET A 576 15.68 31.14 18.89
N ILE A 577 16.75 30.63 18.27
CA ILE A 577 18.07 31.28 18.28
C ILE A 577 18.02 32.65 17.61
N GLN A 578 17.35 32.75 16.46
CA GLN A 578 17.23 34.03 15.75
C GLN A 578 16.38 35.05 16.52
N LEU A 579 15.34 34.60 17.21
CA LEU A 579 14.52 35.44 18.08
C LEU A 579 15.33 35.94 19.27
N TYR A 580 16.10 35.07 19.92
CA TYR A 580 17.02 35.43 20.98
C TYR A 580 18.03 36.51 20.52
N ASP A 581 18.65 36.32 19.35
CA ASP A 581 19.58 37.31 18.79
C ASP A 581 18.92 38.66 18.50
N ARG A 582 17.68 38.67 18.02
CA ARG A 582 16.92 39.91 17.81
C ARG A 582 16.64 40.62 19.13
N ILE A 583 16.19 39.89 20.15
CA ILE A 583 15.91 40.43 21.49
C ILE A 583 17.19 40.98 22.12
N LYS A 584 18.30 40.24 22.02
CA LYS A 584 19.61 40.70 22.52
C LYS A 584 20.05 42.00 21.85
N LYS A 585 19.91 42.11 20.52
CA LYS A 585 20.24 43.34 19.77
C LYS A 585 19.34 44.51 20.14
N THR A 586 18.03 44.30 20.39
CA THR A 586 17.13 45.38 20.82
C THR A 586 17.42 45.84 22.25
N LEU A 587 17.73 44.92 23.17
CA LEU A 587 18.17 45.26 24.53
C LEU A 587 19.46 46.08 24.51
N GLN A 588 20.48 45.65 23.75
CA GLN A 588 21.73 46.40 23.60
C GLN A 588 21.52 47.80 22.98
N LYS A 589 20.59 47.94 22.03
CA LYS A 589 20.23 49.25 21.48
C LYS A 589 19.56 50.15 22.52
N ARG A 590 18.67 49.60 23.35
CA ARG A 590 18.02 50.35 24.44
C ARG A 590 19.04 50.81 25.49
N GLU A 591 19.97 49.95 25.89
CA GLU A 591 21.07 50.30 26.81
C GLU A 591 21.95 51.41 26.22
N LYS A 592 22.33 51.33 24.94
CA LYS A 592 23.09 52.40 24.26
C LYS A 592 22.31 53.72 24.18
N GLN A 593 21.00 53.66 23.91
CA GLN A 593 20.14 54.85 23.89
C GLN A 593 20.02 55.48 25.29
N GLN A 594 19.87 54.67 26.35
CA GLN A 594 19.84 55.16 27.73
C GLN A 594 21.17 55.81 28.13
N LYS A 595 22.32 55.21 27.79
CA LYS A 595 23.65 55.80 28.03
C LYS A 595 23.83 57.13 27.28
N ASN A 596 23.37 57.22 26.03
CA ASN A 596 23.42 58.47 25.26
C ASN A 596 22.51 59.56 25.84
N ILE A 597 21.34 59.21 26.39
CA ILE A 597 20.45 60.18 27.05
C ILE A 597 21.08 60.69 28.35
N GLN A 598 21.75 59.83 29.12
CA GLN A 598 22.48 60.23 30.32
C GLN A 598 23.66 61.17 30.00
N THR A 599 24.46 60.88 28.97
CA THR A 599 25.55 61.78 28.57
C THR A 599 25.04 63.13 28.07
N ILE A 600 23.93 63.17 27.30
CA ILE A 600 23.32 64.44 26.87
C ILE A 600 22.82 65.26 28.06
N LYS A 601 22.25 64.62 29.10
CA LYS A 601 21.85 65.32 30.34
C LYS A 601 23.06 65.90 31.10
N ILE A 602 24.14 65.14 31.23
CA ILE A 602 25.38 65.62 31.88
C ILE A 602 25.99 66.80 31.10
N PHE A 603 26.01 66.74 29.76
CA PHE A 603 26.48 67.86 28.94
C PHE A 603 25.57 69.10 28.99
N ALA A 604 24.26 68.93 29.26
CA ALA A 604 23.33 70.04 29.46
C ALA A 604 23.53 70.70 30.84
N GLU A 605 23.86 69.93 31.88
CA GLU A 605 24.17 70.43 33.23
C GLU A 605 25.53 71.13 33.32
N ILE A 606 26.51 70.79 32.47
CA ILE A 606 27.83 71.46 32.42
C ILE A 606 27.79 72.80 31.62
N LYS A 607 26.72 73.05 30.85
CA LYS A 607 26.54 74.27 30.04
C LYS A 607 25.70 75.36 30.71
N ILE A 608 25.13 75.07 31.87
CA ILE A 608 24.44 76.01 32.78
C ILE A 608 25.42 76.34 33.88
#